data_AF-A0A1G5JV85-F1
#
_entry.id   AF-A0A1G5JV85-F1
#
_cell.length_a   1.000
_cell.length_b   1.000
_cell.length_c   1.000
_cell.angle_alpha   90.00
_cell.angle_beta   90.00
_cell.angle_gamma   90.00
#
_symmetry.space_group_name_H-M   'P 1'
#
loop_
_entity.id
_entity.type
_entity.pdbx_description
1 polymer ?
#
loop_
_entity_poly.entity_id
_entity_poly.type
_entity_poly.pdbx_seq_one_letter_code
_entity_poly.pdbx_strand_id
1 'polypeptide(L)'
;MQTHFSMTQIKTGFRPLFDKMVGTSETPVSDEEVELLKFMLSSDIIFDGIGQQYIGMFDALGDVTSLNISEEVSQEQIDQDLERQEKERQMQIRTIFLIAMKESMLQDLKVRYGI
;
A
#
# COMPACT_ATOMS: atom_id res chain seq x y z
N MET A 1 4.85 3.77 -17.40
CA MET A 1 4.66 2.44 -18.02
C MET A 1 3.44 1.82 -17.37
N GLN A 2 2.45 1.33 -18.12
CA GLN A 2 1.34 0.58 -17.51
C GLN A 2 1.79 -0.85 -17.26
N THR A 3 1.93 -1.23 -16.00
CA THR A 3 2.27 -2.60 -15.59
C THR A 3 1.03 -3.46 -15.74
N HIS A 4 1.04 -4.40 -16.69
CA HIS A 4 -0.10 -5.26 -16.97
C HIS A 4 -0.06 -6.49 -16.04
N PHE A 5 -0.84 -6.47 -14.96
CA PHE A 5 -0.97 -7.64 -14.08
C PHE A 5 -1.98 -8.65 -14.65
N SER A 6 -1.60 -9.93 -14.68
CA SER A 6 -2.51 -11.04 -15.02
C SER A 6 -3.24 -11.56 -13.78
N MET A 7 -4.41 -12.19 -13.98
CA MET A 7 -5.20 -12.80 -12.91
C MET A 7 -4.40 -13.81 -12.06
N THR A 8 -3.45 -14.52 -12.69
CA THR A 8 -2.56 -15.47 -12.02
C THR A 8 -1.58 -14.76 -11.10
N GLN A 9 -0.99 -13.65 -11.54
CA GLN A 9 -0.05 -12.86 -10.75
C GLN A 9 -0.71 -12.26 -9.50
N ILE A 10 -1.98 -11.84 -9.61
CA ILE A 10 -2.76 -11.36 -8.46
C ILE A 10 -2.94 -12.48 -7.44
N LYS A 11 -3.37 -13.67 -7.89
CA LYS A 11 -3.60 -14.81 -6.99
C LYS A 11 -2.33 -15.28 -6.29
N THR A 12 -1.18 -15.25 -6.96
CA THR A 12 0.09 -15.66 -6.37
C THR A 12 0.75 -14.56 -5.53
N GLY A 13 0.61 -13.29 -5.92
CA GLY A 13 1.21 -12.15 -5.25
C GLY A 13 0.40 -11.62 -4.06
N PHE A 14 -0.90 -11.89 -4.03
CA PHE A 14 -1.77 -11.38 -2.96
C PHE A 14 -1.39 -11.91 -1.59
N ARG A 15 -1.10 -13.22 -1.44
CA ARG A 15 -0.82 -13.80 -0.12
C ARG A 15 0.45 -13.22 0.51
N PRO A 16 1.60 -13.19 -0.17
CA PRO A 16 2.80 -12.53 0.36
C PRO A 16 2.57 -11.06 0.70
N LEU A 17 1.88 -10.32 -0.18
CA LEU A 17 1.57 -8.91 0.06
C LEU A 17 0.67 -8.74 1.29
N PHE A 18 -0.39 -9.55 1.41
CA PHE A 18 -1.27 -9.58 2.56
C PHE A 18 -0.51 -9.80 3.86
N ASP A 19 0.40 -10.79 3.89
CA ASP A 19 1.22 -11.11 5.06
C ASP A 19 2.09 -9.90 5.49
N LYS A 20 2.64 -9.14 4.54
CA LYS A 20 3.33 -7.87 4.84
C LYS A 20 2.38 -6.81 5.40
N MET A 21 1.15 -6.73 4.88
CA MET A 21 0.18 -5.72 5.32
C MET A 21 -0.35 -5.94 6.73
N VAL A 22 -0.58 -7.20 7.11
CA VAL A 22 -1.04 -7.57 8.46
C VAL A 22 0.10 -7.70 9.47
N GLY A 23 1.35 -7.51 9.04
CA GLY A 23 2.53 -7.52 9.90
C GLY A 23 3.03 -8.91 10.28
N THR A 24 2.65 -9.96 9.54
CA THR A 24 3.24 -11.31 9.70
C THR A 24 4.57 -11.46 8.96
N SER A 25 4.93 -10.46 8.13
CA SER A 25 6.25 -10.32 7.52
C SER A 25 6.87 -8.95 7.84
N GLU A 26 8.15 -8.96 8.21
CA GLU A 26 8.94 -7.75 8.46
C GLU A 26 9.53 -7.14 7.19
N THR A 27 9.39 -7.82 6.05
CA THR A 27 9.90 -7.29 4.78
C THR A 27 9.11 -6.05 4.34
N PRO A 28 9.80 -4.97 3.91
CA PRO A 28 9.14 -3.79 3.36
C PRO A 28 8.30 -4.12 2.12
N VAL A 29 7.25 -3.34 1.91
CA VAL A 29 6.46 -3.35 0.68
C VAL A 29 7.27 -2.65 -0.41
N SER A 30 7.58 -3.37 -1.49
CA SER A 30 8.32 -2.84 -2.64
C SER A 30 7.41 -2.01 -3.54
N ASP A 31 7.99 -1.21 -4.44
CA ASP A 31 7.20 -0.38 -5.36
C ASP A 31 6.39 -1.23 -6.35
N GLU A 32 6.91 -2.40 -6.76
CA GLU A 32 6.16 -3.37 -7.56
C GLU A 32 4.92 -3.89 -6.82
N GLU A 33 5.05 -4.10 -5.50
CA GLU A 33 3.94 -4.52 -4.65
C GLU A 33 2.95 -3.37 -4.38
N VAL A 34 3.41 -2.12 -4.32
CA VAL A 34 2.54 -0.94 -4.29
C VAL A 34 1.72 -0.85 -5.58
N GLU A 35 2.33 -1.07 -6.74
CA GLU A 35 1.61 -1.08 -8.01
C GLU A 35 0.61 -2.25 -8.10
N LEU A 36 0.98 -3.44 -7.60
CA LEU A 36 0.05 -4.56 -7.47
C LEU A 36 -1.12 -4.20 -6.54
N LEU A 37 -0.86 -3.48 -5.45
CA LEU A 37 -1.87 -3.02 -4.50
C LEU A 37 -2.83 -2.00 -5.11
N LYS A 38 -2.30 -1.00 -5.82
CA LYS A 38 -3.10 -0.03 -6.59
C LYS A 38 -3.96 -0.74 -7.62
N PHE A 39 -3.40 -1.72 -8.33
CA PHE A 39 -4.16 -2.55 -9.26
C PHE A 39 -5.32 -3.27 -8.55
N MET A 40 -5.07 -3.94 -7.42
CA MET A 40 -6.11 -4.65 -6.67
C MET A 40 -7.20 -3.71 -6.17
N LEU A 41 -6.84 -2.52 -5.66
CA LEU A 41 -7.78 -1.49 -5.22
C LEU A 41 -8.61 -0.91 -6.38
N SER A 42 -8.02 -0.82 -7.58
CA SER A 42 -8.73 -0.37 -8.78
C SER A 42 -9.70 -1.42 -9.33
N SER A 43 -9.46 -2.70 -9.00
CA SER A 43 -10.23 -3.83 -9.50
C SER A 43 -11.41 -4.19 -8.59
N ASP A 44 -12.46 -4.77 -9.19
CA ASP A 44 -13.60 -5.33 -8.46
C ASP A 44 -13.33 -6.75 -7.92
N ILE A 45 -12.06 -7.18 -7.87
CA ILE A 45 -11.72 -8.57 -7.54
C ILE A 45 -11.66 -8.80 -6.02
N ILE A 46 -11.07 -7.87 -5.28
CA ILE A 46 -10.79 -8.02 -3.83
C ILE A 46 -11.62 -7.06 -2.98
N PHE A 47 -11.95 -5.88 -3.50
CA PHE A 47 -12.60 -4.83 -2.72
C PHE A 47 -13.94 -4.39 -3.30
N ASP A 48 -14.52 -5.11 -4.27
CA ASP A 48 -15.82 -4.82 -4.88
C ASP A 48 -16.01 -3.33 -5.24
N GLY A 49 -14.97 -2.71 -5.83
CA GLY A 49 -14.95 -1.31 -6.24
C GLY A 49 -14.71 -0.29 -5.12
N ILE A 50 -14.81 -0.67 -3.84
CA ILE A 50 -14.58 0.22 -2.68
C ILE A 50 -13.12 0.67 -2.59
N GLY A 51 -12.19 -0.13 -3.12
CA GLY A 51 -10.76 0.18 -3.13
C GLY A 51 -10.41 1.46 -3.90
N GLN A 52 -11.22 1.83 -4.91
CA GLN A 52 -10.91 2.93 -5.82
C GLN A 52 -10.78 4.28 -5.11
N GLN A 53 -11.57 4.53 -4.06
CA GLN A 53 -11.53 5.78 -3.31
C GLN A 53 -10.21 5.99 -2.54
N TYR A 54 -9.44 4.93 -2.35
CA TYR A 54 -8.17 4.95 -1.60
C TYR A 54 -6.93 5.06 -2.50
N ILE A 55 -7.09 4.98 -3.83
CA ILE A 55 -5.97 5.09 -4.78
C ILE A 55 -5.28 6.46 -4.64
N GLY A 56 -6.06 7.54 -4.51
CA GLY A 56 -5.50 8.89 -4.31
C GLY A 56 -4.68 9.03 -3.03
N MET A 57 -4.95 8.21 -2.00
CA MET A 57 -4.11 8.19 -0.80
C MET A 57 -2.75 7.55 -1.07
N PHE A 58 -2.68 6.54 -1.94
CA PHE A 58 -1.42 5.94 -2.38
C PHE A 58 -0.61 6.87 -3.28
N ASP A 59 -1.25 7.62 -4.17
CA ASP A 59 -0.56 8.59 -5.02
C ASP A 59 -0.03 9.79 -4.24
N ALA A 60 -0.61 10.07 -3.06
CA ALA A 60 -0.13 11.08 -2.13
C ALA A 60 1.05 10.61 -1.26
N LEU A 61 1.36 9.29 -1.24
CA LEU A 61 2.59 8.77 -0.68
C LEU A 61 3.72 9.11 -1.65
N GLY A 62 4.24 10.33 -1.54
CA GLY A 62 5.35 10.79 -2.38
C GLY A 62 6.56 9.85 -2.29
N ASP A 63 7.38 9.86 -3.33
CA ASP A 63 8.65 9.14 -3.31
C ASP A 63 9.57 9.72 -2.23
N VAL A 64 10.10 8.86 -1.36
CA VAL A 64 11.05 9.21 -0.28
C VAL A 64 12.36 9.79 -0.83
N THR A 65 12.56 9.77 -2.15
CA THR A 65 13.85 9.98 -2.83
C THR A 65 14.20 11.43 -3.19
N SER A 66 13.51 12.46 -2.70
CA SER A 66 13.85 13.84 -3.09
C SER A 66 13.86 14.87 -1.96
N LEU A 67 14.62 14.60 -0.91
CA LEU A 67 15.15 15.69 -0.10
C LEU A 67 16.29 16.38 -0.89
N ASN A 68 16.03 17.61 -1.35
CA ASN A 68 17.08 18.53 -1.80
C ASN A 68 17.96 18.86 -0.58
N ILE A 69 19.08 18.14 -0.46
CA ILE A 69 20.03 18.30 0.64
C ILE A 69 20.79 19.62 0.45
N SER A 70 20.60 20.55 1.38
CA SER A 70 21.48 21.71 1.57
C SER A 70 22.74 21.25 2.31
N GLU A 71 23.91 21.67 1.85
CA GLU A 71 25.25 21.07 2.06
C GLU A 71 25.82 21.02 3.51
N GLU A 72 25.03 21.08 4.58
CA GLU A 72 25.52 21.10 5.98
C GLU A 72 25.07 19.94 6.89
N VAL A 73 24.36 18.93 6.37
CA VAL A 73 23.84 17.82 7.20
C VAL A 73 24.79 16.61 7.19
N SER A 74 25.04 15.99 8.35
CA SER A 74 25.88 14.78 8.44
C SER A 74 25.20 13.59 7.74
N GLN A 75 26.00 12.73 7.10
CA GLN A 75 25.50 11.55 6.40
C GLN A 75 24.70 10.62 7.34
N GLU A 76 25.09 10.48 8.61
CA GLU A 76 24.34 9.66 9.56
C GLU A 76 22.95 10.22 9.90
N GLN A 77 22.80 11.54 9.91
CA GLN A 77 21.50 12.19 10.13
C GLN A 77 20.58 11.99 8.92
N ILE A 78 21.14 12.07 7.70
CA ILE A 78 20.43 11.79 6.46
C ILE A 78 19.95 10.33 6.45
N ASP A 79 20.82 9.39 6.81
CA ASP A 79 20.47 7.96 6.80
C ASP A 79 19.37 7.64 7.84
N GLN A 80 19.41 8.25 9.03
CA GLN A 80 18.37 8.09 10.06
C GLN A 80 17.02 8.69 9.64
N ASP A 81 17.04 9.86 9.01
CA ASP A 81 15.83 10.51 8.51
C ASP A 81 15.19 9.71 7.37
N LEU A 82 16.00 9.14 6.46
CA LEU A 82 15.52 8.25 5.40
C LEU A 82 14.90 6.97 5.97
N GLU A 83 15.53 6.34 6.97
CA GLU A 83 14.98 5.14 7.62
C GLU A 83 13.64 5.43 8.30
N ARG A 84 13.53 6.59 8.97
CA ARG A 84 12.30 7.03 9.59
C ARG A 84 11.20 7.29 8.57
N GLN A 85 11.52 8.00 7.48
CA GLN A 85 10.56 8.27 6.40
C GLN A 85 10.07 6.99 5.75
N GLU A 86 10.96 6.01 5.52
CA GLU A 86 10.57 4.72 4.98
C GLU A 86 9.65 3.95 5.94
N LYS A 87 9.94 3.95 7.25
CA LYS A 87 9.04 3.37 8.26
C LYS A 87 7.66 4.03 8.26
N GLU A 88 7.61 5.36 8.18
CA GLU A 88 6.34 6.11 8.10
C GLU A 88 5.58 5.75 6.82
N ARG A 89 6.26 5.68 5.66
CA ARG A 89 5.66 5.24 4.39
C ARG A 89 5.07 3.83 4.50
N GLN A 90 5.83 2.87 5.05
CA GLN A 90 5.37 1.50 5.24
C GLN A 90 4.13 1.43 6.14
N MET A 91 4.09 2.24 7.21
CA MET A 91 2.93 2.33 8.09
C MET A 91 1.70 2.91 7.36
N GLN A 92 1.88 3.93 6.53
CA GLN A 92 0.80 4.53 5.75
C GLN A 92 0.23 3.54 4.73
N ILE A 93 1.10 2.85 3.98
CA ILE A 93 0.74 1.80 3.02
C ILE A 93 -0.15 0.74 3.69
N ARG A 94 0.30 0.21 4.84
CA ARG A 94 -0.46 -0.78 5.63
C ARG A 94 -1.81 -0.24 6.07
N THR A 95 -1.83 1.01 6.55
CA THR A 95 -3.04 1.66 7.05
C THR A 95 -4.10 1.78 5.96
N ILE A 96 -3.72 2.27 4.77
CA ILE A 96 -4.66 2.45 3.67
C ILE A 96 -5.27 1.10 3.26
N PHE A 97 -4.45 0.06 3.15
CA PHE A 97 -4.94 -1.29 2.85
C PHE A 97 -5.92 -1.83 3.88
N LEU A 98 -5.59 -1.72 5.18
CA LEU A 98 -6.45 -2.22 6.24
C LEU A 98 -7.78 -1.46 6.30
N ILE A 99 -7.77 -0.16 6.00
CA ILE A 99 -9.01 0.63 5.86
C ILE A 99 -9.84 0.12 4.67
N ALA A 100 -9.24 -0.05 3.49
CA ALA A 100 -9.94 -0.56 2.32
C ALA A 100 -10.55 -1.95 2.56
N MET A 101 -9.80 -2.83 3.23
CA MET A 101 -10.26 -4.17 3.62
C MET A 101 -11.41 -4.11 4.61
N LYS A 102 -11.29 -3.29 5.66
CA LYS A 102 -12.34 -3.09 6.66
C LYS A 102 -13.64 -2.60 6.00
N GLU A 103 -13.56 -1.58 5.14
CA GLU A 103 -14.75 -1.02 4.48
C GLU A 103 -15.38 -2.01 3.51
N SER A 104 -14.57 -2.78 2.77
CA SER A 104 -15.07 -3.87 1.93
C SER A 104 -15.84 -4.91 2.76
N MET A 105 -15.27 -5.38 3.87
CA MET A 105 -15.95 -6.31 4.77
C MET A 105 -17.23 -5.73 5.38
N LEU A 106 -17.20 -4.45 5.78
CA LEU A 106 -18.38 -3.78 6.33
C LEU A 106 -19.50 -3.67 5.29
N GLN A 107 -19.17 -3.32 4.04
CA GLN A 107 -20.17 -3.31 2.97
C GLN A 107 -20.77 -4.70 2.77
N ASP A 108 -19.94 -5.74 2.75
CA ASP A 108 -20.38 -7.12 2.64
C ASP A 108 -21.35 -7.51 3.75
N LEU A 109 -21.04 -7.10 4.99
CA LEU A 109 -21.93 -7.31 6.14
C LEU A 109 -23.24 -6.53 6.00
N LYS A 110 -23.22 -5.27 5.55
CA LYS A 110 -24.44 -4.48 5.32
C LYS A 110 -25.34 -5.13 4.27
N VAL A 111 -24.76 -5.59 3.16
CA VAL A 111 -25.51 -6.27 2.09
C VAL A 111 -26.12 -7.57 2.58
N ARG A 112 -25.36 -8.39 3.32
CA ARG A 112 -25.83 -9.70 3.80
C ARG A 112 -26.85 -9.62 4.92
N TYR A 113 -26.69 -8.65 5.84
CA TYR A 113 -27.48 -8.57 7.07
C TYR A 113 -28.46 -7.40 7.11
N GLY A 114 -28.49 -6.54 6.08
CA GLY A 114 -29.42 -5.42 5.97
C GLY A 114 -29.24 -4.33 7.03
N ILE A 115 -28.01 -4.15 7.52
CA ILE A 115 -27.63 -3.16 8.55
C ILE A 115 -27.28 -1.82 7.89
#